data_AF-A0A1Q8V5H3-F1
#
_entry.id   AF-A0A1Q8V5H3-F1
#
_cell.length_a   1.000
_cell.length_b   1.000
_cell.length_c   1.000
_cell.angle_alpha   90.00
_cell.angle_beta   90.00
_cell.angle_gamma   90.00
#
_symmetry.space_group_name_H-M   'P 1'
#
loop_
_entity.id
_entity.type
_entity.pdbx_description
1 polymer ?
#
loop_
_entity_poly.entity_id
_entity_poly.type
_entity_poly.pdbx_seq_one_letter_code
_entity_poly.pdbx_strand_id
1 'polypeptide(L)'
;MEIVGAPSGAGGLLPGQRVRAVAYEALTGLPDAGERVRLEVSALDRALGTGGHAMVSSRLDVLPTDPPREGHLVKARYMPDQVMVTGVDEQGTAHHSLLSQPIGSLDLEAMPVVVADLHSSLPAVLAGLRSDADEEQPRVVYIMTDGGALPLAYSRVVAALSQAGWLSGTITAGQAWGGDVEAVSVHNALLAARHVLHADAAVV
;
A
#
# COMPACT_ATOMS: atom_id res chain seq x y z
N MET A 1 -7.75 -6.79 20.46
CA MET A 1 -9.23 -6.74 20.59
C MET A 1 -9.70 -8.01 21.27
N GLU A 2 -10.70 -7.90 22.14
CA GLU A 2 -11.40 -9.05 22.72
C GLU A 2 -12.61 -9.37 21.84
N ILE A 3 -12.85 -10.66 21.57
CA ILE A 3 -14.02 -11.10 20.83
C ILE A 3 -15.19 -11.14 21.80
N VAL A 4 -16.26 -10.41 21.48
CA VAL A 4 -17.45 -10.29 22.33
C VAL A 4 -18.67 -11.00 21.74
N GLY A 5 -18.58 -11.47 20.50
CA GLY A 5 -19.66 -12.18 19.82
C GLY A 5 -19.15 -12.97 18.62
N ALA A 6 -19.82 -14.08 18.33
CA ALA A 6 -19.56 -14.93 17.17
C ALA A 6 -20.89 -15.50 16.64
N PRO A 7 -20.98 -15.91 15.36
CA PRO A 7 -22.16 -16.56 14.82
C PRO A 7 -22.52 -17.85 15.57
N SER A 8 -23.81 -18.21 15.58
CA SER A 8 -24.27 -19.49 16.12
C SER A 8 -23.55 -20.66 15.44
N GLY A 9 -22.95 -21.55 16.24
CA GLY A 9 -22.19 -22.70 15.72
C GLY A 9 -20.76 -22.37 15.28
N ALA A 10 -20.23 -21.19 15.59
CA ALA A 10 -18.81 -20.89 15.40
C ALA A 10 -17.93 -21.90 16.15
N GLY A 11 -16.90 -22.42 15.48
CA GLY A 11 -15.95 -23.39 16.05
C GLY A 11 -14.49 -22.92 16.09
N GLY A 12 -14.18 -21.78 15.47
CA GLY A 12 -12.84 -21.19 15.45
C GLY A 12 -12.64 -20.20 16.60
N LEU A 13 -12.64 -18.91 16.29
CA LEU A 13 -12.52 -17.85 17.28
C LEU A 13 -13.84 -17.59 18.03
N LEU A 14 -13.79 -17.63 19.37
CA LEU A 14 -14.95 -17.54 20.26
C LEU A 14 -14.88 -16.35 21.22
N PRO A 15 -16.03 -15.93 21.81
CA PRO A 15 -16.04 -14.88 22.83
C PRO A 15 -15.08 -15.12 24.00
N GLY A 16 -14.47 -14.04 24.50
CA GLY A 16 -13.45 -14.06 25.55
C GLY A 16 -12.02 -14.28 25.05
N GLN A 17 -11.84 -14.70 23.79
CA GLN A 17 -10.51 -14.77 23.18
C GLN A 17 -10.01 -13.39 22.78
N ARG A 18 -8.68 -13.21 22.78
CA ARG A 18 -8.01 -11.96 22.37
C ARG A 18 -7.21 -12.17 21.09
N VAL A 19 -7.43 -11.29 20.13
CA VAL A 19 -6.71 -11.26 18.85
C VAL A 19 -6.09 -9.89 18.60
N ARG A 20 -5.02 -9.86 17.81
CA ARG A 20 -4.54 -8.60 17.22
C ARG A 20 -5.35 -8.34 15.96
N ALA A 21 -5.68 -7.08 15.71
CA ALA A 21 -6.41 -6.67 14.52
C ALA A 21 -5.80 -5.40 13.96
N VAL A 22 -5.91 -5.23 12.64
CA VAL A 22 -5.52 -4.01 11.94
C VAL A 22 -6.78 -3.33 11.43
N ALA A 23 -6.89 -2.02 11.71
CA ALA A 23 -7.85 -1.14 11.08
C ALA A 23 -7.10 -0.28 10.06
N TYR A 24 -7.58 -0.26 8.83
CA TYR A 24 -7.11 0.68 7.84
C TYR A 24 -7.93 1.95 7.98
N GLU A 25 -7.28 3.04 8.39
CA GLU A 25 -7.94 4.32 8.64
C GLU A 25 -8.65 4.84 7.39
N ALA A 26 -8.04 4.71 6.21
CA ALA A 26 -8.64 5.11 4.94
C ALA A 26 -9.91 4.32 4.58
N LEU A 27 -10.13 3.14 5.15
CA LEU A 27 -11.31 2.30 4.87
C LEU A 27 -12.39 2.42 5.93
N THR A 28 -11.98 2.35 7.20
CA THR A 28 -12.90 2.22 8.33
C THR A 28 -12.81 3.38 9.32
N GLY A 29 -11.85 4.29 9.16
CA GLY A 29 -11.44 5.20 10.22
C GLY A 29 -10.77 4.46 11.39
N LEU A 30 -10.42 5.21 12.44
CA LEU A 30 -9.88 4.64 13.68
C LEU A 30 -11.02 4.35 14.66
N PRO A 31 -11.19 3.10 15.13
CA PRO A 31 -12.16 2.78 16.17
C PRO A 31 -11.75 3.36 17.52
N ASP A 32 -12.73 3.83 18.29
CA ASP A 32 -12.51 4.29 19.66
C ASP A 32 -12.49 3.12 20.65
N ALA A 33 -11.89 3.35 21.83
CA ALA A 33 -11.91 2.37 22.91
C ALA A 33 -13.36 2.06 23.34
N GLY A 34 -13.71 0.78 23.39
CA GLY A 34 -15.06 0.31 23.73
C GLY A 34 -16.02 0.20 22.54
N GLU A 35 -15.62 0.66 21.36
CA GLU A 35 -16.41 0.51 20.15
C GLU A 35 -16.45 -0.95 19.67
N ARG A 36 -17.59 -1.38 19.14
CA ARG A 36 -17.73 -2.69 18.48
C ARG A 36 -17.43 -2.57 17.00
N VAL A 37 -16.58 -3.48 16.53
CA VAL A 37 -16.20 -3.61 15.12
C VAL A 37 -16.43 -5.03 14.63
N ARG A 38 -16.67 -5.18 13.33
CA ARG A 38 -16.69 -6.47 12.65
C ARG A 38 -15.28 -6.82 12.19
N LEU A 39 -14.80 -7.99 12.60
CA LEU A 39 -13.53 -8.53 12.15
C LEU A 39 -13.72 -9.54 11.02
N GLU A 40 -12.82 -9.50 10.04
CA GLU A 40 -12.57 -10.62 9.15
C GLU A 40 -11.38 -11.44 9.67
N VAL A 41 -11.61 -12.74 9.85
CA VAL A 41 -10.73 -13.63 10.60
C VAL A 41 -10.42 -14.95 9.90
N SER A 42 -10.98 -15.24 8.73
CA SER A 42 -10.90 -16.58 8.12
C SER A 42 -9.46 -17.03 7.88
N ALA A 43 -8.61 -16.12 7.38
CA ALA A 43 -7.20 -16.42 7.16
C ALA A 43 -6.39 -16.47 8.47
N LEU A 44 -6.79 -15.71 9.50
CA LEU A 44 -6.17 -15.77 10.82
C LEU A 44 -6.46 -17.13 11.50
N ASP A 45 -7.73 -17.53 11.53
CA ASP A 45 -8.21 -18.78 12.16
C ASP A 45 -7.53 -20.01 11.55
N ARG A 46 -7.25 -19.96 10.25
CA ARG A 46 -6.57 -21.03 9.50
C ARG A 46 -5.05 -20.88 9.41
N ALA A 47 -4.47 -19.87 10.06
CA ALA A 47 -3.04 -19.56 10.02
C ALA A 47 -2.46 -19.39 8.59
N LEU A 48 -3.22 -18.81 7.67
CA LEU A 48 -2.86 -18.66 6.24
C LEU A 48 -2.05 -17.38 5.94
N GLY A 49 -1.21 -16.95 6.89
CA GLY A 49 -0.23 -15.90 6.62
C GLY A 49 -0.70 -14.45 6.72
N THR A 50 -1.68 -14.13 7.57
CA THR A 50 -2.07 -12.71 7.85
C THR A 50 -1.07 -11.97 8.77
N GLY A 51 0.12 -12.49 9.02
CA GLY A 51 1.03 -11.95 10.05
C GLY A 51 0.48 -12.03 11.48
N GLY A 52 -0.57 -12.83 11.70
CA GLY A 52 -1.24 -12.97 12.99
C GLY A 52 -2.13 -11.78 13.35
N HIS A 53 -2.75 -11.16 12.34
CA HIS A 53 -3.75 -10.11 12.49
C HIS A 53 -5.09 -10.55 11.89
N ALA A 54 -6.17 -10.17 12.56
CA ALA A 54 -7.49 -10.04 11.96
C ALA A 54 -7.57 -8.69 11.22
N MET A 55 -8.51 -8.55 10.30
CA MET A 55 -8.76 -7.29 9.62
C MET A 55 -10.06 -6.68 10.13
N VAL A 56 -10.05 -5.41 10.54
CA VAL A 56 -11.29 -4.68 10.81
C VAL A 56 -11.98 -4.43 9.48
N SER A 57 -13.19 -4.98 9.32
CA SER A 57 -13.98 -4.86 8.09
C SER A 57 -15.04 -3.78 8.16
N SER A 58 -15.57 -3.50 9.35
CA SER A 58 -16.52 -2.39 9.54
C SER A 58 -16.61 -1.96 11.00
N ARG A 59 -16.97 -0.70 11.20
CA ARG A 59 -17.45 -0.15 12.47
C ARG A 59 -18.97 -0.31 12.50
N LEU A 60 -19.52 -0.79 13.61
CA LEU A 60 -20.95 -1.18 13.63
C LEU A 60 -21.89 0.00 13.85
N ASP A 61 -21.42 0.99 14.59
CA ASP A 61 -22.24 2.10 15.09
C ASP A 61 -21.79 3.45 14.49
N VAL A 62 -20.84 3.43 13.53
CA VAL A 62 -20.26 4.62 12.88
C VAL A 62 -20.34 4.46 11.36
N LEU A 63 -20.89 5.48 10.70
CA LEU A 63 -20.85 5.58 9.24
C LEU A 63 -19.54 6.23 8.79
N PRO A 64 -18.89 5.73 7.73
CA PRO A 64 -17.69 6.36 7.19
C PRO A 64 -18.01 7.77 6.68
N THR A 65 -17.02 8.66 6.77
CA THR A 65 -17.08 9.97 6.11
C THR A 65 -17.08 9.80 4.60
N ASP A 66 -17.65 10.76 3.88
CA ASP A 66 -17.51 10.81 2.42
C ASP A 66 -16.03 10.78 2.03
N PRO A 67 -15.64 9.99 1.01
CA PRO A 67 -14.28 10.01 0.51
C PRO A 67 -13.94 11.39 -0.08
N PRO A 68 -12.65 11.75 -0.17
CA PRO A 68 -12.22 12.92 -0.91
C PRO A 68 -12.83 12.94 -2.31
N ARG A 69 -13.26 14.13 -2.75
CA ARG A 69 -13.87 14.31 -4.08
C ARG A 69 -12.85 14.48 -5.20
N GLU A 70 -11.58 14.64 -4.85
CA GLU A 70 -10.48 14.82 -5.79
C GLU A 70 -9.92 13.44 -6.18
N GLY A 71 -9.64 13.28 -7.48
CA GLY A 71 -9.17 12.03 -8.02
C GLY A 71 -10.30 11.10 -8.47
N HIS A 72 -10.09 10.46 -9.61
CA HIS A 72 -10.99 9.53 -10.27
C HIS A 72 -10.38 8.12 -10.35
N LEU A 73 -9.16 7.94 -9.86
CA LEU A 73 -8.53 6.63 -9.81
C LEU A 73 -9.13 5.81 -8.66
N VAL A 74 -9.72 4.67 -9.01
CA VAL A 74 -10.27 3.72 -8.04
C VAL A 74 -9.31 2.53 -7.86
N LYS A 75 -8.95 2.27 -6.61
CA LYS A 75 -8.18 1.11 -6.14
C LYS A 75 -9.11 0.10 -5.45
N ALA A 76 -8.70 -1.16 -5.37
CA ALA A 76 -9.54 -2.27 -4.90
C ALA A 76 -10.94 -2.30 -5.57
N ARG A 77 -11.00 -2.06 -6.89
CA ARG A 77 -12.21 -1.71 -7.66
C ARG A 77 -13.40 -2.66 -7.50
N TYR A 78 -13.14 -3.93 -7.23
CA TYR A 78 -14.18 -4.97 -7.15
C TYR A 78 -14.41 -5.49 -5.74
N MET A 79 -13.77 -4.87 -4.74
CA MET A 79 -14.07 -5.11 -3.34
C MET A 79 -15.13 -4.11 -2.85
N PRO A 80 -15.92 -4.46 -1.81
CA PRO A 80 -16.87 -3.54 -1.21
C PRO A 80 -16.19 -2.29 -0.61
N ASP A 81 -14.90 -2.39 -0.28
CA ASP A 81 -14.08 -1.35 0.32
C ASP A 81 -13.18 -0.65 -0.73
N GLN A 82 -13.80 -0.01 -1.73
CA GLN A 82 -13.10 0.71 -2.79
C GLN A 82 -12.37 1.95 -2.24
N VAL A 83 -11.19 2.27 -2.77
CA VAL A 83 -10.41 3.46 -2.37
C VAL A 83 -10.27 4.41 -3.54
N MET A 84 -10.81 5.62 -3.37
CA MET A 84 -10.63 6.72 -4.32
C MET A 84 -9.30 7.42 -4.03
N VAL A 85 -8.48 7.59 -5.05
CA VAL A 85 -7.20 8.30 -4.96
C VAL A 85 -7.01 9.23 -6.15
N THR A 86 -6.17 10.24 -6.01
CA THR A 86 -5.71 11.05 -7.12
C THR A 86 -4.49 10.39 -7.74
N GLY A 87 -4.61 9.92 -8.99
CA GLY A 87 -3.49 9.33 -9.72
C GLY A 87 -2.50 10.39 -10.20
N VAL A 88 -1.20 10.14 -10.13
CA VAL A 88 -0.16 11.03 -10.64
C VAL A 88 -0.32 11.32 -12.13
N ASP A 89 -0.85 10.36 -12.87
CA ASP A 89 -1.14 10.42 -14.29
C ASP A 89 -2.56 10.93 -14.62
N GLU A 90 -3.34 11.32 -13.61
CA GLU A 90 -4.72 11.77 -13.77
C GLU A 90 -4.83 13.23 -14.28
N GLN A 91 -5.88 13.51 -15.05
CA GLN A 91 -6.22 14.87 -15.47
C GLN A 91 -6.38 15.81 -14.27
N GLY A 92 -5.74 16.97 -14.31
CA GLY A 92 -5.81 17.97 -13.25
C GLY A 92 -4.65 17.91 -12.26
N THR A 93 -3.79 16.88 -12.31
CA THR A 93 -2.54 16.90 -11.53
C THR A 93 -1.44 17.69 -12.24
N ALA A 94 -0.45 18.15 -11.46
CA ALA A 94 0.71 18.88 -11.98
C ALA A 94 1.55 18.05 -12.97
N HIS A 95 1.49 16.72 -12.87
CA HIS A 95 2.33 15.80 -13.65
C HIS A 95 1.62 15.21 -14.86
N HIS A 96 0.31 15.44 -15.02
CA HIS A 96 -0.46 14.88 -16.12
C HIS A 96 0.15 15.20 -17.49
N SER A 97 0.48 16.47 -17.75
CA SER A 97 1.03 16.90 -19.04
C SER A 97 2.36 16.21 -19.41
N LEU A 98 3.14 15.80 -18.41
CA LEU A 98 4.40 15.08 -18.60
C LEU A 98 4.13 13.60 -18.87
N LEU A 99 3.26 12.98 -18.07
CA LEU A 99 2.97 11.55 -18.16
C LEU A 99 2.02 11.19 -19.31
N SER A 100 1.30 12.18 -19.85
CA SER A 100 0.42 12.02 -21.02
C SER A 100 1.11 12.35 -22.34
N GLN A 101 2.43 12.53 -22.35
CA GLN A 101 3.16 12.78 -23.59
C GLN A 101 3.04 11.60 -24.57
N PRO A 102 3.26 11.83 -25.88
CA PRO A 102 3.19 10.77 -26.88
C PRO A 102 4.07 9.56 -26.54
N ILE A 103 3.57 8.37 -26.86
CA ILE A 103 4.32 7.12 -26.65
C ILE A 103 5.70 7.23 -27.31
N GLY A 104 6.75 6.94 -26.53
CA GLY A 104 8.14 6.97 -26.98
C GLY A 104 8.84 8.31 -26.82
N SER A 105 8.17 9.37 -26.36
CA SER A 105 8.84 10.64 -26.01
C SER A 105 9.37 10.67 -24.57
N LEU A 106 8.95 9.71 -23.75
CA LEU A 106 9.37 9.56 -22.36
C LEU A 106 9.87 8.12 -22.16
N ASP A 107 11.04 7.99 -21.55
CA ASP A 107 11.64 6.70 -21.19
C ASP A 107 12.15 6.75 -19.74
N LEU A 108 12.90 5.74 -19.31
CA LEU A 108 13.44 5.69 -17.94
C LEU A 108 14.83 6.32 -17.81
N GLU A 109 15.39 6.90 -18.87
CA GLU A 109 16.72 7.52 -18.90
C GLU A 109 17.82 6.59 -18.34
N ALA A 110 17.76 5.32 -18.72
CA ALA A 110 18.61 4.24 -18.23
C ALA A 110 18.52 3.95 -16.71
N MET A 111 17.52 4.47 -16.00
CA MET A 111 17.25 4.13 -14.60
C MET A 111 17.05 2.61 -14.45
N PRO A 112 17.89 1.92 -13.65
CA PRO A 112 17.73 0.49 -13.39
C PRO A 112 16.41 0.20 -12.67
N VAL A 113 15.80 -0.91 -13.04
CA VAL A 113 14.57 -1.44 -12.41
C VAL A 113 14.85 -2.85 -11.92
N VAL A 114 14.72 -3.06 -10.61
CA VAL A 114 14.84 -4.38 -9.98
C VAL A 114 13.44 -4.91 -9.76
N VAL A 115 13.10 -6.03 -10.40
CA VAL A 115 11.83 -6.73 -10.18
C VAL A 115 12.07 -7.85 -9.17
N ALA A 116 11.33 -7.84 -8.08
CA ALA A 116 11.44 -8.84 -7.02
C ALA A 116 10.12 -9.58 -6.82
N ASP A 117 10.13 -10.91 -6.93
CA ASP A 117 8.93 -11.74 -6.74
C ASP A 117 8.35 -11.64 -5.32
N LEU A 118 9.18 -11.31 -4.33
CA LEU A 118 8.79 -11.23 -2.93
C LEU A 118 9.00 -9.82 -2.38
N HIS A 119 7.94 -9.30 -1.74
CA HIS A 119 7.98 -8.05 -1.01
C HIS A 119 9.09 -8.02 0.06
N SER A 120 9.39 -9.17 0.66
CA SER A 120 10.44 -9.33 1.67
C SER A 120 11.86 -9.22 1.11
N SER A 121 12.05 -9.20 -0.21
CA SER A 121 13.38 -9.03 -0.84
C SER A 121 13.83 -7.57 -0.84
N LEU A 122 12.91 -6.61 -0.64
CA LEU A 122 13.21 -5.17 -0.69
C LEU A 122 14.40 -4.76 0.21
N PRO A 123 14.51 -5.17 1.49
CA PRO A 123 15.65 -4.80 2.32
C PRO A 123 17.00 -5.28 1.75
N ALA A 124 17.03 -6.48 1.19
CA ALA A 124 18.26 -7.05 0.62
C ALA A 124 18.67 -6.33 -0.66
N VAL A 125 17.70 -5.99 -1.52
CA VAL A 125 17.94 -5.19 -2.73
C VAL A 125 18.48 -3.82 -2.36
N LEU A 126 17.85 -3.12 -1.42
CA LEU A 126 18.32 -1.81 -0.97
C LEU A 126 19.70 -1.89 -0.34
N ALA A 127 19.97 -2.89 0.49
CA ALA A 127 21.29 -3.09 1.08
C ALA A 127 22.38 -3.29 0.00
N GLY A 128 22.06 -3.98 -1.11
CA GLY A 128 22.99 -4.16 -2.22
C GLY A 128 23.17 -2.93 -3.12
N LEU A 129 22.15 -2.08 -3.23
CA LEU A 129 22.21 -0.81 -3.99
C LEU A 129 22.97 0.28 -3.25
N ARG A 130 23.03 0.21 -1.92
CA ARG A 130 23.73 1.18 -1.09
C ARG A 130 25.23 0.92 -1.11
N SER A 131 26.01 1.95 -1.40
CA SER A 131 27.47 1.93 -1.31
C SER A 131 27.94 2.33 0.09
N ASP A 132 29.27 2.30 0.30
CA ASP A 132 29.90 2.63 1.57
C ASP A 132 29.47 4.02 2.10
N ALA A 133 29.53 4.21 3.42
CA ALA A 133 28.91 5.32 4.13
C ALA A 133 29.37 6.73 3.70
N ASP A 134 30.50 6.85 3.02
CA ASP A 134 31.07 8.13 2.57
C ASP A 134 30.58 8.57 1.17
N GLU A 135 29.78 7.74 0.49
CA GLU A 135 29.19 8.06 -0.81
C GLU A 135 27.71 8.48 -0.71
N GLU A 136 27.30 9.35 -1.64
CA GLU A 136 25.91 9.73 -1.79
C GLU A 136 25.07 8.49 -2.17
N GLN A 137 24.06 8.22 -1.35
CA GLN A 137 23.25 7.02 -1.48
C GLN A 137 22.22 7.23 -2.60
N PRO A 138 21.98 6.21 -3.46
CA PRO A 138 21.08 6.37 -4.59
C PRO A 138 19.64 6.65 -4.12
N ARG A 139 18.92 7.48 -4.89
CA ARG A 139 17.50 7.75 -4.68
C ARG A 139 16.68 6.56 -5.15
N VAL A 140 16.38 5.65 -4.23
CA VAL A 140 15.59 4.45 -4.56
C VAL A 140 14.11 4.69 -4.27
N VAL A 141 13.26 4.37 -5.24
CA VAL A 141 11.79 4.37 -5.10
C VAL A 141 11.27 2.94 -5.13
N TYR A 142 10.34 2.63 -4.23
CA TYR A 142 9.65 1.34 -4.22
C TYR A 142 8.28 1.45 -4.89
N ILE A 143 8.00 0.61 -5.87
CA ILE A 143 6.73 0.53 -6.59
C ILE A 143 6.00 -0.74 -6.15
N MET A 144 4.99 -0.58 -5.29
CA MET A 144 4.16 -1.70 -4.87
C MET A 144 3.07 -1.98 -5.90
N THR A 145 2.96 -3.25 -6.30
CA THR A 145 1.93 -3.74 -7.22
C THR A 145 0.98 -4.74 -6.53
N ASP A 146 -0.02 -5.20 -7.27
CA ASP A 146 -1.15 -5.99 -6.77
C ASP A 146 -0.78 -7.40 -6.30
N GLY A 147 0.45 -7.86 -6.53
CA GLY A 147 0.87 -9.24 -6.26
C GLY A 147 0.68 -9.68 -4.80
N GLY A 148 0.76 -8.74 -3.86
CA GLY A 148 0.50 -9.01 -2.43
C GLY A 148 -0.93 -8.71 -1.97
N ALA A 149 -1.77 -8.08 -2.81
CA ALA A 149 -3.09 -7.53 -2.46
C ALA A 149 -3.11 -6.76 -1.12
N LEU A 150 -1.99 -6.11 -0.80
CA LEU A 150 -1.72 -5.53 0.50
C LEU A 150 -1.73 -4.00 0.37
N PRO A 151 -2.49 -3.26 1.19
CA PRO A 151 -2.30 -1.82 1.32
C PRO A 151 -0.87 -1.52 1.78
N LEU A 152 -0.22 -0.52 1.19
CA LEU A 152 1.19 -0.20 1.49
C LEU A 152 1.42 0.03 2.99
N ALA A 153 0.45 0.69 3.65
CA ALA A 153 0.47 0.97 5.09
C ALA A 153 0.59 -0.28 5.98
N TYR A 154 0.25 -1.48 5.49
CA TYR A 154 0.41 -2.71 6.25
C TYR A 154 1.89 -3.16 6.31
N SER A 155 2.72 -2.75 5.35
CA SER A 155 4.11 -3.17 5.31
C SER A 155 4.95 -2.47 6.37
N ARG A 156 5.24 -3.21 7.44
CA ARG A 156 6.22 -2.79 8.46
C ARG A 156 7.63 -2.61 7.89
N VAL A 157 7.97 -3.36 6.84
CA VAL A 157 9.28 -3.29 6.18
C VAL A 157 9.42 -1.96 5.44
N VAL A 158 8.43 -1.62 4.59
CA VAL A 158 8.42 -0.33 3.88
C VAL A 158 8.42 0.82 4.88
N ALA A 159 7.56 0.77 5.91
CA ALA A 159 7.52 1.81 6.93
C ALA A 159 8.89 2.03 7.61
N ALA A 160 9.58 0.95 8.01
CA ALA A 160 10.90 1.05 8.63
C ALA A 160 11.97 1.59 7.66
N LEU A 161 11.96 1.16 6.40
CA LEU A 161 12.90 1.60 5.38
C LEU A 161 12.70 3.08 5.01
N SER A 162 11.45 3.53 4.87
CA SER A 162 11.14 4.94 4.63
C SER A 162 11.57 5.81 5.82
N GLN A 163 11.27 5.39 7.06
CA GLN A 163 11.71 6.12 8.27
C GLN A 163 13.24 6.19 8.40
N ALA A 164 13.95 5.15 7.98
CA ALA A 164 15.40 5.14 7.96
C ALA A 164 16.01 5.94 6.78
N GLY A 165 15.19 6.50 5.88
CA GLY A 165 15.66 7.20 4.69
C GLY A 165 16.29 6.29 3.64
N TRP A 166 15.96 4.99 3.64
CA TRP A 166 16.42 4.03 2.62
C TRP A 166 15.59 4.10 1.34
N LEU A 167 14.38 4.65 1.43
CA LEU A 167 13.49 4.91 0.30
C LEU A 167 13.30 6.43 0.17
N SER A 168 13.46 6.94 -1.05
CA SER A 168 13.16 8.33 -1.40
C SER A 168 11.66 8.58 -1.63
N GLY A 169 10.89 7.50 -1.80
CA GLY A 169 9.45 7.54 -1.93
C GLY A 169 8.88 6.17 -2.31
N THR A 170 7.57 6.07 -2.24
CA THR A 170 6.80 4.88 -2.60
C THR A 170 5.74 5.22 -3.62
N ILE A 171 5.49 4.29 -4.54
CA ILE A 171 4.42 4.41 -5.53
C ILE A 171 3.57 3.15 -5.46
N THR A 172 2.24 3.30 -5.48
CA THR A 172 1.32 2.17 -5.58
C THR A 172 0.67 2.13 -6.96
N ALA A 173 0.79 1.00 -7.63
CA ALA A 173 0.30 0.79 -8.98
C ALA A 173 -0.81 -0.27 -9.02
N GLY A 174 -1.75 -0.16 -9.97
CA GLY A 174 -2.84 -1.13 -10.11
C GLY A 174 -3.91 -0.95 -9.04
N GLN A 175 -4.24 -2.02 -8.33
CA GLN A 175 -5.13 -2.11 -7.17
C GLN A 175 -4.45 -1.85 -5.82
N ALA A 176 -3.11 -1.91 -5.72
CA ALA A 176 -2.39 -1.48 -4.53
C ALA A 176 -2.61 0.01 -4.28
N TRP A 177 -2.57 0.42 -3.01
CA TRP A 177 -2.88 1.78 -2.57
C TRP A 177 -2.18 2.14 -1.27
N GLY A 178 -2.12 3.44 -0.96
CA GLY A 178 -1.49 4.02 0.22
C GLY A 178 -0.02 4.40 0.01
N GLY A 179 0.45 4.51 -1.23
CA GLY A 179 1.77 5.04 -1.57
C GLY A 179 1.85 6.56 -1.43
N ASP A 180 3.07 7.10 -1.40
CA ASP A 180 3.28 8.57 -1.47
C ASP A 180 2.76 9.12 -2.82
N VAL A 181 2.84 8.30 -3.86
CA VAL A 181 2.29 8.55 -5.19
C VAL A 181 1.41 7.38 -5.61
N GLU A 182 0.26 7.69 -6.22
CA GLU A 182 -0.66 6.69 -6.75
C GLU A 182 -0.58 6.69 -8.27
N ALA A 183 -0.46 5.52 -8.90
CA ALA A 183 -0.43 5.39 -10.36
C ALA A 183 -1.45 4.37 -10.86
N VAL A 184 -2.02 4.60 -12.04
CA VAL A 184 -2.99 3.64 -12.63
C VAL A 184 -2.33 2.31 -13.01
N SER A 185 -1.06 2.33 -13.41
CA SER A 185 -0.34 1.17 -13.95
C SER A 185 1.14 1.20 -13.55
N VAL A 186 1.79 0.03 -13.61
CA VAL A 186 3.23 -0.07 -13.34
C VAL A 186 4.07 0.76 -14.32
N HIS A 187 3.61 0.92 -15.57
CA HIS A 187 4.30 1.73 -16.57
C HIS A 187 4.33 3.21 -16.16
N ASN A 188 3.17 3.75 -15.78
CA ASN A 188 3.09 5.13 -15.29
C ASN A 188 3.78 5.30 -13.94
N ALA A 189 3.79 4.26 -13.08
CA ALA A 189 4.56 4.27 -11.85
C ALA A 189 6.07 4.35 -12.10
N LEU A 190 6.60 3.61 -13.08
CA LEU A 190 8.02 3.67 -13.44
C LEU A 190 8.41 5.04 -14.01
N LEU A 191 7.55 5.60 -14.88
CA LEU A 191 7.74 6.95 -15.40
C LEU A 191 7.68 7.98 -14.27
N ALA A 192 6.75 7.85 -13.33
CA ALA A 192 6.66 8.73 -12.16
C ALA A 192 7.86 8.58 -11.22
N ALA A 193 8.36 7.36 -11.00
CA ALA A 193 9.56 7.13 -10.21
C ALA A 193 10.74 7.92 -10.80
N ARG A 194 10.96 7.83 -12.12
CA ARG A 194 12.04 8.56 -12.78
C ARG A 194 11.80 10.07 -12.84
N HIS A 195 10.65 10.49 -13.34
CA HIS A 195 10.42 11.87 -13.77
C HIS A 195 9.75 12.76 -12.72
N VAL A 196 9.08 12.17 -11.73
CA VAL A 196 8.40 12.90 -10.64
C VAL A 196 9.17 12.79 -9.33
N LEU A 197 9.60 11.57 -8.98
CA LEU A 197 10.38 11.34 -7.75
C LEU A 197 11.89 11.39 -7.96
N HIS A 198 12.36 11.58 -9.21
CA HIS A 198 13.78 11.67 -9.56
C HIS A 198 14.59 10.49 -9.02
N ALA A 199 14.06 9.27 -9.21
CA ALA A 199 14.72 8.07 -8.76
C ALA A 199 15.96 7.76 -9.61
N ASP A 200 17.00 7.28 -8.93
CA ASP A 200 18.19 6.70 -9.52
C ASP A 200 18.01 5.20 -9.76
N ALA A 201 17.12 4.55 -9.00
CA ALA A 201 16.70 3.18 -9.19
C ALA A 201 15.26 2.96 -8.72
N ALA A 202 14.54 2.03 -9.35
CA ALA A 202 13.24 1.59 -8.89
C ALA A 202 13.28 0.10 -8.51
N VAL A 203 12.55 -0.26 -7.44
CA VAL A 203 12.28 -1.65 -7.07
C VAL A 203 10.79 -1.91 -7.20
N VAL A 204 10.40 -2.98 -7.90
CA VAL A 204 9.00 -3.42 -8.08
C VAL A 204 8.77 -4.71 -7.31
#